data_AF-A0A8E5HW44-F1
#
_entry.id   AF-A0A8E5HW44-F1
#
_cell.length_a   1.000
_cell.length_b   1.000
_cell.length_c   1.000
_cell.angle_alpha   90.00
_cell.angle_beta   90.00
_cell.angle_gamma   90.00
#
_symmetry.space_group_name_H-M   'P 1'
#
loop_
_entity.id
_entity.type
_entity.pdbx_description
1 polymer ?
#
loop_
_entity_poly.entity_id
_entity_poly.type
_entity_poly.pdbx_seq_one_letter_code
_entity_poly.pdbx_strand_id
1 'polypeptide(L)'
;MAKRSISIACWVIVFTPQLIANWRSGSAEALSIQFVIVWLIGDVFNIAGAVLQGVLPTMIILAVYYTLADIVLLAQCFYYRGFTLRDEPTSPIVKPCSQTNGNANANANASANANEQTSLLGHADHAERRGSDWTGLSPVVPHISNIEQPSPPPSKLQTVVWNAAIVFMVCVAGAVGWFLAEQATRGEKEPLAGGQDALAFSPWGQFFGYLCALFYIASRVPQLILNYRRKTTEGLSMLFFIFACLGNVTYVLSIFAFEPQCKHHECKPGEAGRIYGKYMLVNLSWLAGAAVTLAMDLVVFCQYFYYNQSEKDRHVEHIHGACFPHGQEPQDRDDPPYDERPILPRVRSENV
;
A
#
# COMPACT_ATOMS: atom_id res chain seq x y z
N MET A 1 7.63 3.45 28.58
CA MET A 1 8.30 2.33 27.86
C MET A 1 7.42 1.68 26.80
N ALA A 2 6.14 1.39 27.07
CA ALA A 2 5.18 0.83 26.08
C ALA A 2 5.19 1.51 24.69
N LYS A 3 5.22 2.85 24.65
CA LYS A 3 5.23 3.66 23.43
C LYS A 3 6.39 3.30 22.48
N ARG A 4 7.58 3.00 23.03
CA ARG A 4 8.78 2.66 22.26
C ARG A 4 8.72 1.24 21.72
N SER A 5 8.12 0.29 22.45
CA SER A 5 8.02 -1.10 22.02
C SER A 5 7.07 -1.29 20.83
N ILE A 6 5.90 -0.62 20.86
CA ILE A 6 4.95 -0.65 19.73
C ILE A 6 5.59 -0.01 18.49
N SER A 7 6.29 1.12 18.66
CA SER A 7 7.01 1.77 17.57
C SER A 7 8.03 0.83 16.93
N ILE A 8 8.89 0.19 17.73
CA ILE A 8 9.89 -0.78 17.24
C ILE A 8 9.21 -1.95 16.51
N ALA A 9 8.11 -2.50 17.03
CA ALA A 9 7.40 -3.60 16.38
C ALA A 9 6.88 -3.21 14.98
N CYS A 10 6.30 -2.02 14.84
CA CYS A 10 5.84 -1.50 13.54
C CYS A 10 7.01 -1.31 12.57
N TRP A 11 8.10 -0.77 13.07
CA TRP A 11 9.33 -0.48 12.34
C TRP A 11 10.05 -1.74 11.84
N VAL A 12 10.07 -2.82 12.63
CA VAL A 12 10.65 -4.10 12.19
C VAL A 12 9.89 -4.70 11.00
N ILE A 13 8.57 -4.63 11.00
CA ILE A 13 7.76 -5.28 9.96
C ILE A 13 7.43 -4.39 8.75
N VAL A 14 7.78 -3.10 8.79
CA VAL A 14 7.28 -2.10 7.84
C VAL A 14 7.48 -2.49 6.39
N PHE A 15 8.62 -3.10 6.06
CA PHE A 15 9.00 -3.51 4.71
C PHE A 15 8.32 -4.80 4.25
N THR A 16 7.99 -5.69 5.17
CA THR A 16 7.49 -7.05 4.89
C THR A 16 6.29 -7.06 3.93
N PRO A 17 5.26 -6.21 4.10
CA PRO A 17 4.12 -6.17 3.19
C PRO A 17 4.50 -5.84 1.74
N GLN A 18 5.49 -4.97 1.51
CA GLN A 18 5.89 -4.60 0.15
C GLN A 18 6.76 -5.67 -0.49
N LEU A 19 7.69 -6.28 0.26
CA LEU A 19 8.48 -7.41 -0.25
C LEU A 19 7.58 -8.58 -0.66
N ILE A 20 6.58 -8.89 0.16
CA ILE A 20 5.61 -9.96 -0.14
C ILE A 20 4.74 -9.57 -1.34
N ALA A 21 4.31 -8.31 -1.43
CA ALA A 21 3.51 -7.84 -2.57
C ALA A 21 4.28 -8.03 -3.89
N ASN A 22 5.53 -7.57 -3.96
CA ASN A 22 6.39 -7.74 -5.13
C ASN A 22 6.60 -9.22 -5.49
N TRP A 23 6.81 -10.07 -4.49
CA TRP A 23 7.01 -11.50 -4.72
C TRP A 23 5.74 -12.18 -5.26
N ARG A 24 4.58 -11.88 -4.68
CA ARG A 24 3.29 -12.48 -5.10
C ARG A 24 2.82 -11.99 -6.46
N SER A 25 3.02 -10.72 -6.79
CA SER A 25 2.65 -10.17 -8.09
C SER A 25 3.60 -10.59 -9.20
N GLY A 26 4.83 -11.02 -8.85
CA GLY A 26 5.91 -11.20 -9.83
C GLY A 26 6.27 -9.91 -10.57
N SER A 27 5.88 -8.75 -10.03
CA SER A 27 6.12 -7.44 -10.62
C SER A 27 6.38 -6.39 -9.54
N ALA A 28 7.32 -5.49 -9.82
CA ALA A 28 7.64 -4.37 -8.94
C ALA A 28 7.23 -3.03 -9.57
N GLU A 29 6.25 -3.04 -10.47
CA GLU A 29 5.90 -1.85 -11.24
C GLU A 29 5.31 -0.74 -10.37
N ALA A 30 4.59 -1.08 -9.30
CA ALA A 30 3.82 -0.15 -8.49
C ALA A 30 4.67 0.77 -7.60
N LEU A 31 5.89 0.36 -7.27
CA LEU A 31 6.82 1.15 -6.45
C LEU A 31 7.77 1.92 -7.36
N SER A 32 7.96 3.21 -7.09
CA SER A 32 8.90 4.03 -7.85
C SER A 32 10.33 3.60 -7.53
N ILE A 33 11.12 3.32 -8.57
CA ILE A 33 12.55 2.99 -8.39
C ILE A 33 13.30 4.20 -7.85
N GLN A 34 12.90 5.41 -8.27
CA GLN A 34 13.48 6.65 -7.78
C GLN A 34 13.19 6.88 -6.29
N PHE A 35 11.99 6.51 -5.82
CA PHE A 35 11.68 6.50 -4.39
C PHE A 35 12.67 5.61 -3.63
N VAL A 36 12.87 4.36 -4.06
CA VAL A 36 13.75 3.42 -3.36
C VAL A 36 15.23 3.85 -3.40
N ILE A 37 15.73 4.35 -4.53
CA ILE A 37 17.14 4.78 -4.64
C ILE A 37 17.42 5.98 -3.71
N VAL A 38 16.57 6.99 -3.76
CA VAL A 38 16.74 8.20 -2.92
C VAL A 38 16.57 7.84 -1.44
N TRP A 39 15.69 6.89 -1.14
CA TRP A 39 15.52 6.39 0.22
C TRP A 39 16.75 5.64 0.73
N LEU A 40 17.31 4.72 -0.06
CA LEU A 40 18.54 3.99 0.28
C LEU A 40 19.72 4.94 0.57
N ILE A 41 19.84 6.05 -0.18
CA ILE A 41 20.86 7.07 0.09
C ILE A 41 20.64 7.71 1.46
N GLY A 42 19.38 8.03 1.80
CA GLY A 42 19.01 8.52 3.12
C GLY A 42 19.38 7.53 4.23
N ASP A 43 19.10 6.25 4.03
CA ASP A 43 19.40 5.15 4.95
C ASP A 43 20.91 5.02 5.23
N VAL A 44 21.76 5.17 4.21
CA VAL A 44 23.22 5.21 4.38
C VAL A 44 23.65 6.39 5.26
N PHE A 45 23.08 7.58 5.03
CA PHE A 45 23.33 8.74 5.88
C PHE A 45 22.74 8.58 7.28
N ASN A 46 21.65 7.84 7.43
CA ASN A 46 21.06 7.49 8.73
C ASN A 46 22.02 6.65 9.57
N ILE A 47 22.65 5.63 8.98
CA ILE A 47 23.68 4.83 9.66
C ILE A 47 24.87 5.71 10.06
N ALA A 48 25.39 6.51 9.14
CA ALA A 48 26.51 7.40 9.40
C ALA A 48 26.19 8.37 10.55
N GLY A 49 25.02 9.01 10.52
CA GLY A 49 24.54 9.89 11.57
C GLY A 49 24.38 9.17 12.91
N ALA A 50 23.79 7.98 12.93
CA ALA A 50 23.60 7.17 14.13
C ALA A 50 24.93 6.80 14.80
N VAL A 51 25.90 6.31 14.02
CA VAL A 51 27.23 5.94 14.53
C VAL A 51 27.99 7.16 15.05
N LEU A 52 28.00 8.28 14.30
CA LEU A 52 28.70 9.51 14.70
C LEU A 52 28.05 10.26 15.86
N GLN A 53 26.74 10.08 16.05
CA GLN A 53 25.98 10.63 17.17
C GLN A 53 26.07 9.74 18.42
N GLY A 54 26.58 8.50 18.30
CA GLY A 54 26.68 7.55 19.41
C GLY A 54 25.33 7.13 19.97
N VAL A 55 24.31 7.02 19.12
CA VAL A 55 22.95 6.64 19.57
C VAL A 55 22.92 5.17 20.03
N LEU A 56 21.84 4.78 20.71
CA LEU A 56 21.68 3.42 21.24
C LEU A 56 21.96 2.36 20.16
N PRO A 57 22.63 1.23 20.51
CA PRO A 57 22.92 0.15 19.58
C PRO A 57 21.68 -0.37 18.83
N THR A 58 20.51 -0.39 19.48
CA THR A 58 19.26 -0.80 18.86
C THR A 58 18.88 0.05 17.65
N MET A 59 19.16 1.36 17.67
CA MET A 59 18.88 2.26 16.56
C MET A 59 19.85 2.06 15.40
N ILE A 60 21.11 1.74 15.70
CA ILE A 60 22.11 1.38 14.68
C ILE A 60 21.71 0.05 14.01
N ILE A 61 21.29 -0.96 14.79
CA ILE A 61 20.80 -2.23 14.26
C ILE A 61 19.59 -2.02 13.35
N LEU A 62 18.63 -1.19 13.75
CA LEU A 62 17.47 -0.86 12.92
C LEU A 62 17.87 -0.14 11.62
N ALA A 63 18.80 0.82 11.68
CA ALA A 63 19.28 1.51 10.49
C ALA A 63 19.97 0.56 9.49
N VAL A 64 20.80 -0.37 9.99
CA VAL A 64 21.41 -1.42 9.16
C VAL A 64 20.35 -2.35 8.57
N TYR A 65 19.37 -2.77 9.36
CA TYR A 65 18.26 -3.59 8.90
C TYR A 65 17.49 -2.92 7.73
N TYR A 66 17.23 -1.62 7.82
CA TYR A 66 16.51 -0.89 6.77
C TYR A 66 17.33 -0.77 5.49
N THR A 67 18.62 -0.48 5.61
CA THR A 67 19.50 -0.43 4.44
C THR A 67 19.53 -1.78 3.71
N LEU A 68 19.53 -2.90 4.45
CA LEU A 68 19.43 -4.23 3.85
C LEU A 68 18.06 -4.47 3.19
N ALA A 69 16.97 -4.08 3.85
CA ALA A 69 15.62 -4.20 3.28
C ALA A 69 15.46 -3.38 2.00
N ASP A 70 16.01 -2.17 1.95
CA ASP A 70 16.03 -1.30 0.78
C ASP A 70 16.85 -1.90 -0.36
N ILE A 71 18.01 -2.50 -0.06
CA ILE A 71 18.80 -3.23 -1.07
C ILE A 71 18.00 -4.40 -1.64
N VAL A 72 17.31 -5.17 -0.80
CA VAL A 72 16.46 -6.30 -1.26
C VAL A 72 15.30 -5.79 -2.10
N LEU A 73 14.62 -4.73 -1.69
CA LEU A 73 13.55 -4.10 -2.47
C LEU A 73 14.06 -3.58 -3.81
N LEU A 74 15.21 -2.91 -3.83
CA LEU A 74 15.81 -2.40 -5.05
C LEU A 74 16.23 -3.54 -5.98
N ALA A 75 16.77 -4.63 -5.43
CA ALA A 75 17.10 -5.83 -6.18
C ALA A 75 15.85 -6.46 -6.80
N GLN A 76 14.73 -6.54 -6.07
CA GLN A 76 13.44 -6.98 -6.62
C GLN A 76 12.97 -6.05 -7.74
N CYS A 77 13.09 -4.74 -7.57
CA CYS A 77 12.74 -3.77 -8.61
C CYS A 77 13.52 -4.00 -9.91
N PHE A 78 14.83 -4.22 -9.82
CA PHE A 78 15.65 -4.52 -11.00
C PHE A 78 15.42 -5.92 -11.57
N TYR A 79 15.15 -6.91 -10.71
CA TYR A 79 14.90 -8.29 -11.13
C TYR A 79 13.61 -8.38 -11.95
N TYR A 80 12.51 -7.80 -11.48
CA TYR A 80 11.21 -7.88 -12.15
C TYR A 80 11.06 -6.90 -13.32
N ARG A 81 11.81 -5.79 -13.35
CA ARG A 81 11.63 -4.72 -14.34
C ARG A 81 12.80 -4.55 -15.32
N GLY A 82 13.93 -5.19 -15.07
CA GLY A 82 15.19 -4.92 -15.76
C GLY A 82 15.84 -3.61 -15.31
N PHE A 83 17.01 -3.29 -15.87
CA PHE A 83 17.84 -2.12 -15.51
C PHE A 83 17.29 -0.78 -16.04
N THR A 84 15.99 -0.54 -15.90
CA THR A 84 15.34 0.68 -16.39
C THR A 84 15.11 1.67 -15.24
N LEU A 85 16.01 2.65 -15.11
CA LEU A 85 16.01 3.71 -14.08
C LEU A 85 14.81 4.68 -14.16
N ARG A 86 14.01 4.61 -15.22
CA ARG A 86 12.82 5.44 -15.41
C ARG A 86 11.56 4.61 -15.22
N ASP A 87 10.68 5.13 -14.37
CA ASP A 87 9.31 4.63 -14.26
C ASP A 87 8.53 5.09 -15.51
N GLU A 88 8.39 4.21 -16.50
CA GLU A 88 7.49 4.46 -17.61
C GLU A 88 6.04 4.44 -17.10
N PRO A 89 5.21 5.41 -17.52
CA PRO A 89 3.79 5.37 -17.24
C PRO A 89 3.16 4.30 -18.14
N THR A 90 3.05 3.06 -17.64
CA THR A 90 2.21 2.05 -18.29
C THR A 90 0.79 2.61 -18.39
N SER A 91 0.31 2.81 -19.61
CA SER A 91 -1.08 3.17 -19.86
C SER A 91 -1.97 2.01 -19.38
N PRO A 92 -3.16 2.26 -18.82
CA PRO A 92 -4.01 1.19 -18.32
C PRO A 92 -4.29 0.20 -19.44
N ILE A 93 -3.84 -1.05 -19.28
CA ILE A 93 -4.18 -2.15 -20.17
C ILE A 93 -5.69 -2.36 -20.03
N VAL A 94 -6.44 -1.95 -21.05
CA VAL A 94 -7.84 -2.33 -21.21
C VAL A 94 -7.85 -3.85 -21.35
N LYS A 95 -8.24 -4.58 -20.30
CA LYS A 95 -8.53 -6.01 -20.40
C LYS A 95 -9.67 -6.16 -21.43
N PRO A 96 -9.48 -6.86 -22.55
CA PRO A 96 -10.58 -7.08 -23.48
C PRO A 96 -11.66 -7.88 -22.76
N CYS A 97 -12.90 -7.36 -22.74
CA CYS A 97 -14.05 -8.11 -22.26
C CYS A 97 -14.18 -9.39 -23.10
N SER A 98 -14.03 -10.55 -22.46
CA SER A 98 -14.47 -11.82 -23.01
C SER A 98 -15.98 -11.78 -23.14
N GLN A 99 -16.48 -11.47 -24.34
CA GLN A 99 -17.90 -11.56 -24.66
C GLN A 99 -18.32 -13.03 -24.57
N THR A 100 -18.91 -13.41 -23.45
CA THR A 100 -19.72 -14.63 -23.38
C THR A 100 -21.15 -14.23 -23.58
N ASN A 101 -21.60 -14.19 -24.84
CA ASN A 101 -23.02 -14.13 -25.15
C ASN A 101 -23.33 -15.24 -26.16
N GLY A 102 -23.90 -16.33 -25.65
CA GLY A 102 -24.75 -17.18 -26.46
C GLY A 102 -25.92 -16.34 -26.96
N ASN A 103 -26.06 -16.31 -28.28
CA ASN A 103 -27.33 -16.42 -28.98
C ASN A 103 -27.03 -16.49 -30.47
N ALA A 104 -27.28 -17.68 -31.02
CA ALA A 104 -27.33 -17.89 -32.44
C ALA A 104 -28.35 -16.91 -33.04
N ASN A 105 -27.90 -16.08 -33.98
CA ASN A 105 -28.66 -15.76 -35.18
C ASN A 105 -27.70 -15.23 -36.23
N ALA A 106 -27.62 -16.00 -37.30
CA ALA A 106 -26.92 -15.68 -38.51
C ALA A 106 -27.36 -14.31 -39.04
N ASN A 107 -26.39 -13.47 -39.38
CA ASN A 107 -26.38 -12.81 -40.68
C ASN A 107 -24.94 -12.42 -41.02
N ALA A 108 -24.47 -13.08 -42.08
CA ALA A 108 -23.21 -12.82 -42.74
C ALA A 108 -23.11 -11.35 -43.14
N ASN A 109 -22.01 -10.71 -42.76
CA ASN A 109 -21.24 -9.77 -43.59
C ASN A 109 -20.12 -9.16 -42.73
N ALA A 110 -19.05 -9.93 -42.55
CA ALA A 110 -17.76 -9.40 -42.13
C ALA A 110 -16.66 -10.17 -42.85
N SER A 111 -16.39 -9.75 -44.09
CA SER A 111 -15.08 -9.92 -44.69
C SER A 111 -14.09 -9.09 -43.87
N ALA A 112 -13.56 -9.69 -42.81
CA ALA A 112 -12.45 -9.16 -42.03
C ALA A 112 -11.34 -10.21 -42.02
N ASN A 113 -10.34 -9.96 -42.88
CA ASN A 113 -9.02 -10.60 -43.00
C ASN A 113 -8.68 -11.63 -41.91
N ALA A 114 -8.86 -12.91 -42.22
CA ALA A 114 -8.29 -14.00 -41.45
C ALA A 114 -6.76 -14.04 -41.69
N ASN A 115 -5.97 -14.11 -40.62
CA ASN A 115 -4.51 -14.30 -40.66
C ASN A 115 -4.13 -15.66 -40.02
N GLU A 116 -2.87 -16.08 -40.18
CA GLU A 116 -2.37 -17.38 -39.69
C GLU A 116 -2.46 -17.60 -38.16
N GLN A 117 -2.88 -16.59 -37.39
CA GLN A 117 -3.11 -16.71 -35.94
C GLN A 117 -4.57 -17.08 -35.58
N THR A 118 -5.43 -17.25 -36.58
CA THR A 118 -6.82 -17.64 -36.36
C THR A 118 -6.91 -19.15 -36.11
N SER A 119 -7.23 -19.53 -34.87
CA SER A 119 -7.43 -20.94 -34.49
C SER A 119 -8.60 -21.55 -35.29
N LEU A 120 -8.32 -22.64 -36.03
CA LEU A 120 -9.25 -23.23 -37.01
C LEU A 120 -10.37 -24.09 -36.39
N LEU A 121 -10.37 -24.32 -35.07
CA LEU A 121 -11.37 -25.15 -34.39
C LEU A 121 -11.72 -24.56 -33.03
N GLY A 122 -13.01 -24.26 -32.82
CA GLY A 122 -13.57 -23.96 -31.50
C GLY A 122 -13.60 -25.25 -30.69
N HIS A 123 -12.85 -25.31 -29.60
CA HIS A 123 -12.89 -26.47 -28.71
C HIS A 123 -14.21 -26.41 -27.92
N ALA A 124 -15.12 -27.30 -28.27
CA ALA A 124 -16.38 -27.51 -27.60
C ALA A 124 -16.15 -27.94 -26.15
N ASP A 125 -16.95 -27.38 -25.24
CA ASP A 125 -17.07 -27.80 -23.86
C ASP A 125 -17.39 -29.30 -23.77
N HIS A 126 -16.42 -30.09 -23.33
CA HIS A 126 -16.68 -31.44 -22.83
C HIS A 126 -16.19 -31.54 -21.40
N ALA A 127 -17.16 -31.52 -20.49
CA ALA A 127 -17.03 -32.00 -19.14
C ALA A 127 -16.68 -33.51 -19.16
N GLU A 128 -15.41 -33.87 -18.99
CA GLU A 128 -15.03 -35.24 -18.59
C GLU A 128 -13.93 -35.27 -17.53
N ARG A 129 -14.34 -35.71 -16.34
CA ARG A 129 -13.67 -36.63 -15.40
C ARG A 129 -12.13 -36.68 -15.37
N ARG A 130 -11.59 -36.16 -14.27
CA ARG A 130 -10.55 -36.74 -13.37
C ARG A 130 -9.70 -37.86 -14.02
N GLY A 131 -8.64 -37.47 -14.72
CA GLY A 131 -7.56 -38.36 -15.19
C GLY A 131 -6.21 -37.67 -14.96
N SER A 132 -5.26 -38.40 -14.40
CA SER A 132 -3.92 -37.91 -14.04
C SER A 132 -3.10 -37.64 -15.32
N ASP A 133 -2.88 -36.37 -15.66
CA ASP A 133 -2.12 -35.99 -16.85
C ASP A 133 -0.60 -36.15 -16.63
N TRP A 134 -0.05 -37.23 -17.17
CA TRP A 134 1.39 -37.52 -17.26
C TRP A 134 2.07 -36.83 -18.46
N THR A 135 1.42 -35.84 -19.07
CA THR A 135 1.88 -35.13 -20.27
C THR A 135 3.05 -34.17 -20.00
N GLY A 136 3.38 -33.90 -18.73
CA GLY A 136 4.46 -33.00 -18.30
C GLY A 136 5.90 -33.53 -18.43
N LEU A 137 6.13 -34.72 -18.99
CA LEU A 137 7.47 -35.32 -19.10
C LEU A 137 8.06 -35.31 -20.52
N SER A 138 7.37 -34.71 -21.50
CA SER A 138 7.92 -34.60 -22.86
C SER A 138 8.79 -33.34 -23.00
N PRO A 139 10.11 -33.46 -23.28
CA PRO A 139 11.02 -32.32 -23.43
C PRO A 139 10.76 -31.45 -24.68
N VAL A 140 9.76 -31.79 -25.50
CA VAL A 140 9.39 -31.09 -26.74
C VAL A 140 8.09 -30.28 -26.59
N VAL A 141 7.36 -30.43 -25.48
CA VAL A 141 6.15 -29.62 -25.23
C VAL A 141 6.58 -28.33 -24.51
N PRO A 142 6.39 -27.14 -25.10
CA PRO A 142 6.64 -25.89 -24.38
C PRO A 142 5.75 -25.87 -23.13
N HIS A 143 6.35 -25.52 -22.00
CA HIS A 143 5.65 -25.45 -20.72
C HIS A 143 4.58 -24.36 -20.81
N ILE A 144 3.35 -24.74 -21.17
CA ILE A 144 2.18 -23.89 -20.98
C ILE A 144 2.02 -23.84 -19.47
N SER A 145 2.49 -22.75 -18.84
CA SER A 145 2.06 -22.44 -17.50
C SER A 145 0.53 -22.43 -17.56
N ASN A 146 -0.12 -23.36 -16.86
CA ASN A 146 -1.53 -23.21 -16.54
C ASN A 146 -1.67 -21.78 -16.04
N ILE A 147 -2.38 -20.96 -16.80
CA ILE A 147 -2.76 -19.63 -16.37
C ILE A 147 -3.67 -19.92 -15.19
N GLU A 148 -3.10 -19.94 -14.00
CA GLU A 148 -3.86 -19.98 -12.76
C GLU A 148 -4.78 -18.77 -12.87
N GLN A 149 -6.07 -19.05 -13.04
CA GLN A 149 -7.07 -18.00 -13.12
C GLN A 149 -6.85 -17.10 -11.89
N PRO A 150 -6.64 -15.78 -12.07
CA PRO A 150 -6.38 -14.91 -10.94
C PRO A 150 -7.54 -15.08 -9.96
N SER A 151 -7.21 -15.48 -8.72
CA SER A 151 -8.17 -15.54 -7.63
C SER A 151 -9.00 -14.26 -7.63
N PRO A 152 -10.33 -14.32 -7.46
CA PRO A 152 -11.17 -13.13 -7.50
C PRO A 152 -10.58 -12.08 -6.55
N PRO A 153 -10.42 -10.81 -6.98
CA PRO A 153 -9.81 -9.80 -6.16
C PRO A 153 -10.58 -9.73 -4.83
N PRO A 154 -9.90 -9.79 -3.67
CA PRO A 154 -10.58 -9.76 -2.39
C PRO A 154 -11.44 -8.51 -2.30
N SER A 155 -12.64 -8.64 -1.71
CA SER A 155 -13.54 -7.51 -1.53
C SER A 155 -12.81 -6.37 -0.80
N LYS A 156 -13.07 -5.12 -1.18
CA LYS A 156 -12.41 -3.95 -0.55
C LYS A 156 -12.57 -3.95 0.97
N LEU A 157 -13.75 -4.37 1.46
CA LEU A 157 -13.99 -4.53 2.89
C LEU A 157 -13.14 -5.66 3.49
N GLN A 158 -13.02 -6.79 2.80
CA GLN A 158 -12.17 -7.91 3.22
C GLN A 158 -10.71 -7.47 3.34
N THR A 159 -10.20 -6.72 2.38
CA THR A 159 -8.83 -6.15 2.41
C THR A 159 -8.66 -5.17 3.58
N VAL A 160 -9.63 -4.29 3.81
CA VAL A 160 -9.58 -3.34 4.94
C VAL A 160 -9.61 -4.07 6.29
N VAL A 161 -10.52 -5.04 6.46
CA VAL A 161 -10.63 -5.83 7.69
C VAL A 161 -9.37 -6.65 7.93
N TRP A 162 -8.84 -7.29 6.89
CA TRP A 162 -7.60 -8.04 6.97
C TRP A 162 -6.41 -7.16 7.36
N ASN A 163 -6.27 -6.00 6.71
CA ASN A 163 -5.22 -5.05 7.05
C ASN A 163 -5.35 -4.52 8.49
N ALA A 164 -6.57 -4.20 8.92
CA ALA A 164 -6.83 -3.77 10.30
C ALA A 164 -6.49 -4.87 11.32
N ALA A 165 -6.79 -6.13 11.01
CA ALA A 165 -6.44 -7.27 11.85
C ALA A 165 -4.92 -7.44 11.99
N ILE A 166 -4.16 -7.30 10.91
CA ILE A 166 -2.69 -7.34 10.95
C ILE A 166 -2.16 -6.19 11.82
N VAL A 167 -2.63 -4.96 11.63
CA VAL A 167 -2.20 -3.81 12.44
C VAL A 167 -2.49 -4.03 13.92
N PHE A 168 -3.69 -4.52 14.25
CA PHE A 168 -4.06 -4.84 15.63
C PHE A 168 -3.14 -5.90 16.24
N MET A 169 -2.86 -6.99 15.53
CA MET A 169 -1.93 -8.04 15.96
C MET A 169 -0.54 -7.50 16.29
N VAL A 170 -0.03 -6.58 15.48
CA VAL A 170 1.29 -5.97 15.68
C VAL A 170 1.29 -5.08 16.92
N CYS A 171 0.23 -4.29 17.12
CA CYS A 171 0.08 -3.49 18.33
C CYS A 171 0.02 -4.35 19.59
N VAL A 172 -0.71 -5.48 19.55
CA VAL A 172 -0.77 -6.45 20.65
C VAL A 172 0.60 -7.07 20.90
N ALA A 173 1.32 -7.50 19.86
CA ALA A 173 2.67 -8.04 19.99
C ALA A 173 3.63 -7.03 20.63
N GLY A 174 3.55 -5.75 20.25
CA GLY A 174 4.31 -4.67 20.88
C GLY A 174 3.94 -4.46 22.36
N ALA A 175 2.65 -4.53 22.70
CA ALA A 175 2.20 -4.40 24.10
C ALA A 175 2.66 -5.60 24.96
N VAL A 176 2.58 -6.81 24.43
CA VAL A 176 3.08 -8.04 25.09
C VAL A 176 4.60 -7.97 25.26
N GLY A 177 5.33 -7.56 24.22
CA GLY A 177 6.78 -7.40 24.29
C GLY A 177 7.22 -6.41 25.38
N TRP A 178 6.50 -5.28 25.52
CA TRP A 178 6.70 -4.37 26.64
C TRP A 178 6.41 -5.00 28.00
N PHE A 179 5.27 -5.69 28.15
CA PHE A 179 4.89 -6.33 29.41
C PHE A 179 5.91 -7.38 29.88
N LEU A 180 6.39 -8.21 28.96
CA LEU A 180 7.43 -9.22 29.24
C LEU A 180 8.77 -8.58 29.60
N ALA A 181 9.16 -7.51 28.88
CA ALA A 181 10.37 -6.76 29.22
C ALA A 181 10.27 -6.16 30.62
N GLU A 182 9.13 -5.57 30.98
CA GLU A 182 8.92 -5.02 32.33
C GLU A 182 8.96 -6.11 33.42
N GLN A 183 8.40 -7.29 33.16
CA GLN A 183 8.50 -8.42 34.09
C GLN A 183 9.93 -8.92 34.25
N ALA A 184 10.71 -8.98 33.18
CA ALA A 184 12.11 -9.39 33.24
C ALA A 184 12.97 -8.40 34.03
N THR A 185 12.70 -7.10 33.92
CA THR A 185 13.45 -6.05 34.63
C THR A 185 12.96 -5.81 36.07
N ARG A 186 11.86 -6.45 36.53
CA ARG A 186 11.37 -6.29 37.92
C ARG A 186 12.33 -6.81 38.99
N GLY A 187 13.27 -7.70 38.65
CA GLY A 187 14.21 -8.34 39.59
C GLY A 187 15.57 -7.62 39.73
N GLU A 188 16.03 -6.95 38.69
CA GLU A 188 17.27 -6.17 38.71
C GLU A 188 16.91 -4.69 38.69
N LYS A 189 17.00 -4.01 39.85
CA LYS A 189 17.04 -2.54 39.91
C LYS A 189 18.40 -2.01 39.44
N GLU A 190 18.99 -2.61 38.42
CA GLU A 190 19.78 -1.81 37.50
C GLU A 190 18.72 -1.02 36.74
N PRO A 191 18.67 0.31 36.87
CA PRO A 191 17.90 1.03 35.89
C PRO A 191 18.50 0.56 34.55
N LEU A 192 17.68 0.13 33.60
CA LEU A 192 18.02 0.32 32.19
C LEU A 192 18.05 1.85 31.96
N ALA A 193 18.96 2.52 32.65
CA ALA A 193 19.47 3.86 32.51
C ALA A 193 20.32 3.84 31.25
N GLY A 194 19.68 3.55 30.13
CA GLY A 194 20.24 3.82 28.81
C GLY A 194 19.56 5.00 28.14
N GLY A 195 18.60 5.65 28.82
CA GLY A 195 17.62 6.52 28.18
C GLY A 195 18.16 7.85 27.66
N GLN A 196 19.12 8.50 28.32
CA GLN A 196 19.44 9.89 27.97
C GLN A 196 20.80 10.44 28.39
N ASP A 197 21.62 9.75 29.19
CA ASP A 197 22.88 10.34 29.67
C ASP A 197 24.02 10.38 28.63
N ALA A 198 23.76 9.99 27.37
CA ALA A 198 24.77 10.00 26.31
C ALA A 198 24.33 10.64 24.98
N LEU A 199 23.19 11.36 24.89
CA LEU A 199 22.92 12.20 23.72
C LEU A 199 23.76 13.48 23.80
N ALA A 200 25.08 13.33 23.68
CA ALA A 200 26.01 14.43 23.50
C ALA A 200 25.70 15.10 22.16
N PHE A 201 25.50 16.42 22.13
CA PHE A 201 25.25 17.12 20.88
C PHE A 201 26.48 16.99 19.97
N SER A 202 26.36 16.20 18.90
CA SER A 202 27.42 16.02 17.91
C SER A 202 27.09 16.85 16.67
N PRO A 203 27.88 17.88 16.32
CA PRO A 203 27.65 18.67 15.11
C PRO A 203 27.57 17.81 13.85
N TRP A 204 28.40 16.78 13.76
CA TRP A 204 28.39 15.82 12.66
C TRP A 204 27.16 14.92 12.68
N GLY A 205 26.74 14.44 13.86
CA GLY A 205 25.49 13.70 14.02
C GLY A 205 24.27 14.49 13.57
N GLN A 206 24.22 15.79 13.89
CA GLN A 206 23.16 16.69 13.43
C GLN A 206 23.21 16.91 11.92
N PHE A 207 24.38 17.19 11.34
CA PHE A 207 24.55 17.38 9.91
C PHE A 207 24.04 16.17 9.10
N PHE A 208 24.49 14.97 9.45
CA PHE A 208 24.05 13.74 8.79
C PHE A 208 22.58 13.42 9.09
N GLY A 209 22.07 13.75 10.28
CA GLY A 209 20.65 13.64 10.61
C GLY A 209 19.75 14.51 9.72
N TYR A 210 20.13 15.78 9.48
CA TYR A 210 19.40 16.67 8.57
C TYR A 210 19.54 16.24 7.11
N LEU A 211 20.72 15.74 6.70
CA LEU A 211 20.93 15.23 5.36
C LEU A 211 20.07 13.99 5.09
N CYS A 212 20.02 13.05 6.03
CA CYS A 212 19.11 11.90 6.01
C CYS A 212 17.65 12.35 5.91
N ALA A 213 17.21 13.27 6.78
CA ALA A 213 15.85 13.81 6.75
C ALA A 213 15.50 14.42 5.38
N LEU A 214 16.43 15.15 4.76
CA LEU A 214 16.24 15.71 3.42
C LEU A 214 16.01 14.60 2.37
N PHE A 215 16.83 13.55 2.38
CA PHE A 215 16.67 12.43 1.43
C PHE A 215 15.37 11.64 1.67
N TYR A 216 14.97 11.42 2.92
CA TYR A 216 13.70 10.79 3.24
C TYR A 216 12.49 11.60 2.78
N ILE A 217 12.55 12.94 2.86
CA ILE A 217 11.50 13.81 2.33
C ILE A 217 11.53 13.77 0.79
N ALA A 218 12.72 13.91 0.20
CA ALA A 218 12.89 13.93 -1.24
C ALA A 218 12.44 12.63 -1.91
N SER A 219 12.64 11.47 -1.28
CA SER A 219 12.26 10.17 -1.85
C SER A 219 10.76 10.07 -2.12
N ARG A 220 9.93 10.67 -1.26
CA ARG A 220 8.46 10.61 -1.36
C ARG A 220 7.92 11.34 -2.59
N VAL A 221 8.63 12.35 -3.08
CA VAL A 221 8.22 13.16 -4.24
C VAL A 221 8.08 12.29 -5.51
N PRO A 222 9.07 11.47 -5.91
CA PRO A 222 8.94 10.52 -7.00
C PRO A 222 7.71 9.62 -6.94
N GLN A 223 7.41 9.01 -5.78
CA GLN A 223 6.23 8.14 -5.66
C GLN A 223 4.93 8.94 -5.84
N LEU A 224 4.86 10.14 -5.27
CA LEU A 224 3.68 10.99 -5.37
C LEU A 224 3.41 11.43 -6.81
N ILE A 225 4.48 11.77 -7.55
CA ILE A 225 4.43 12.08 -8.97
C ILE A 225 4.05 10.84 -9.77
N LEU A 226 4.60 9.67 -9.45
CA LEU A 226 4.30 8.42 -10.16
C LEU A 226 2.82 8.05 -10.05
N ASN A 227 2.27 8.07 -8.84
CA ASN A 227 0.85 7.85 -8.58
C ASN A 227 -0.01 8.88 -9.35
N TYR A 228 0.42 10.16 -9.35
CA TYR A 228 -0.27 11.21 -10.08
C TYR A 228 -0.26 11.03 -11.60
N ARG A 229 0.85 10.55 -12.16
CA ARG A 229 1.00 10.30 -13.61
C ARG A 229 0.23 9.07 -14.06
N ARG A 230 0.24 8.00 -13.26
CA ARG A 230 -0.44 6.74 -13.58
C ARG A 230 -1.94 6.75 -13.31
N LYS A 231 -2.42 7.68 -12.47
CA LYS A 231 -3.84 7.77 -12.06
C LYS A 231 -4.36 6.47 -11.42
N THR A 232 -3.46 5.69 -10.84
CA THR A 232 -3.75 4.47 -10.10
C THR A 232 -2.68 4.28 -9.01
N THR A 233 -3.03 3.52 -7.99
CA THR A 233 -2.13 3.04 -6.92
C THR A 233 -2.12 1.52 -6.85
N GLU A 234 -2.52 0.85 -7.94
CA GLU A 234 -2.55 -0.60 -8.05
C GLU A 234 -1.14 -1.20 -7.86
N GLY A 235 -1.06 -2.28 -7.10
CA GLY A 235 0.18 -2.96 -6.72
C GLY A 235 1.00 -2.31 -5.59
N LEU A 236 0.61 -1.11 -5.13
CA LEU A 236 1.27 -0.45 -4.00
C LEU A 236 0.75 -1.04 -2.68
N SER A 237 1.65 -1.49 -1.80
CA SER A 237 1.23 -2.05 -0.51
C SER A 237 0.82 -0.94 0.45
N MET A 238 -0.49 -0.79 0.68
CA MET A 238 -1.00 0.19 1.65
C MET A 238 -0.52 -0.10 3.08
N LEU A 239 -0.30 -1.38 3.42
CA LEU A 239 0.22 -1.78 4.73
C LEU A 239 1.62 -1.22 5.01
N PHE A 240 2.48 -1.15 3.98
CA PHE A 240 3.81 -0.54 4.11
C PHE A 240 3.70 0.92 4.57
N PHE A 241 2.81 1.72 3.95
CA PHE A 241 2.56 3.10 4.36
C PHE A 241 1.85 3.20 5.72
N ILE A 242 0.95 2.26 6.06
CA ILE A 242 0.25 2.28 7.36
C ILE A 242 1.27 2.07 8.48
N PHE A 243 2.17 1.10 8.34
CA PHE A 243 3.22 0.87 9.34
C PHE A 243 4.23 2.00 9.40
N ALA A 244 4.58 2.62 8.27
CA ALA A 244 5.44 3.81 8.26
C ALA A 244 4.78 4.98 9.02
N CYS A 245 3.50 5.27 8.75
CA CYS A 245 2.74 6.30 9.47
C CYS A 245 2.62 5.99 10.97
N LEU A 246 2.29 4.75 11.33
CA LEU A 246 2.15 4.35 12.74
C LEU A 246 3.49 4.41 13.48
N GLY A 247 4.58 3.97 12.84
CA GLY A 247 5.94 4.07 13.34
C GLY A 247 6.36 5.53 13.56
N ASN A 248 6.11 6.40 12.59
CA ASN A 248 6.41 7.84 12.68
C ASN A 248 5.57 8.53 13.77
N VAL A 249 4.25 8.28 13.84
CA VAL A 249 3.37 8.85 14.86
C VAL A 249 3.83 8.42 16.26
N THR A 250 4.06 7.13 16.48
CA THR A 250 4.50 6.62 17.78
C THR A 250 5.89 7.12 18.17
N TYR A 251 6.80 7.29 17.19
CA TYR A 251 8.12 7.87 17.40
C TYR A 251 8.03 9.34 17.83
N VAL A 252 7.27 10.16 17.09
CA VAL A 252 7.05 11.58 17.42
C VAL A 252 6.41 11.74 18.80
N LEU A 253 5.37 10.97 19.09
CA LEU A 253 4.74 10.95 20.42
C LEU A 253 5.71 10.53 21.53
N SER A 254 6.68 9.64 21.23
CA SER A 254 7.67 9.22 22.21
C SER A 254 8.69 10.31 22.55
N ILE A 255 9.02 11.18 21.59
CA ILE A 255 9.90 12.35 21.80
C ILE A 255 9.17 13.41 22.63
N PHE A 256 7.92 13.73 22.28
CA PHE A 256 7.14 14.72 23.03
C PHE A 256 6.80 14.27 24.44
N ALA A 257 6.57 12.97 24.65
CA ALA A 257 6.30 12.42 25.97
C ALA A 257 7.56 12.12 26.78
N PHE A 258 8.66 12.81 26.49
CA PHE A 258 9.89 12.74 27.27
C PHE A 258 9.76 13.52 28.59
N GLU A 259 10.03 12.84 29.70
CA GLU A 259 10.09 13.44 31.03
C GLU A 259 11.56 13.67 31.42
N PRO A 260 12.00 14.93 31.61
CA PRO A 260 13.39 15.23 31.96
C PRO A 260 13.72 14.71 33.36
N GLN A 261 14.72 13.84 33.45
CA GLN A 261 15.25 13.35 34.74
C GLN A 261 16.33 14.31 35.24
N CYS A 262 16.17 14.79 36.47
CA CYS A 262 17.15 15.67 37.12
C CYS A 262 18.13 14.84 37.96
N LYS A 263 19.37 15.33 38.09
CA LYS A 263 20.42 14.66 38.88
C LYS A 263 20.12 14.59 40.38
N HIS A 264 19.21 15.43 40.86
CA HIS A 264 18.69 15.40 42.22
C HIS A 264 17.19 15.11 42.18
N HIS A 265 16.65 14.53 43.27
CA HIS A 265 15.23 14.19 43.41
C HIS A 265 14.27 15.38 43.15
N GLU A 266 14.77 16.61 43.19
CA GLU A 266 14.04 17.82 42.81
C GLU A 266 14.87 18.64 41.79
N CYS A 267 14.21 19.07 40.70
CA CYS A 267 14.80 19.93 39.69
C CYS A 267 14.84 21.39 40.18
N LYS A 268 15.92 22.13 39.88
CA LYS A 268 15.93 23.59 40.09
C LYS A 268 14.94 24.28 39.13
N PRO A 269 14.38 25.44 39.49
CA PRO A 269 13.50 26.20 38.60
C PRO A 269 14.23 26.52 37.28
N GLY A 270 13.65 26.11 36.16
CA GLY A 270 14.21 26.29 34.81
C GLY A 270 15.19 25.21 34.33
N GLU A 271 15.66 24.31 35.20
CA GLU A 271 16.58 23.23 34.81
C GLU A 271 15.90 22.18 33.94
N ALA A 272 14.69 21.76 34.31
CA ALA A 272 13.89 20.80 33.55
C ALA A 272 13.59 21.28 32.12
N GLY A 273 13.24 22.56 31.97
CA GLY A 273 12.98 23.18 30.66
C GLY A 273 14.23 23.24 29.78
N ARG A 274 15.41 23.49 30.37
CA ARG A 274 16.69 23.49 29.62
C ARG A 274 17.08 22.08 29.16
N ILE A 275 16.89 21.07 30.00
CA ILE A 275 17.15 19.66 29.65
C ILE A 275 16.21 19.22 28.52
N TYR A 276 14.91 19.52 28.65
CA TYR A 276 13.91 19.23 27.63
C TYR A 276 14.22 19.97 26.31
N GLY A 277 14.56 21.25 26.37
CA GLY A 277 14.93 22.05 25.20
C GLY A 277 16.17 21.50 24.48
N LYS A 278 17.21 21.11 25.22
CA LYS A 278 18.39 20.45 24.64
C LYS A 278 18.02 19.11 23.99
N TYR A 279 17.19 18.31 24.66
CA TYR A 279 16.71 17.04 24.11
C TYR A 279 15.92 17.26 22.81
N MET A 280 15.03 18.25 22.77
CA MET A 280 14.28 18.60 21.57
C MET A 280 15.21 19.04 20.43
N LEU A 281 16.21 19.88 20.71
CA LEU A 281 17.18 20.30 19.70
C LEU A 281 17.96 19.14 19.09
N VAL A 282 18.39 18.19 19.93
CA VAL A 282 19.15 17.02 19.45
C VAL A 282 18.28 16.11 18.56
N ASN A 283 16.98 16.02 18.86
CA ASN A 283 16.03 15.21 18.08
C ASN A 283 15.35 15.99 16.95
N LEU A 284 15.67 17.27 16.74
CA LEU A 284 14.93 18.14 15.83
C LEU A 284 15.01 17.68 14.37
N SER A 285 16.17 17.19 13.93
CA SER A 285 16.34 16.64 12.57
C SER A 285 15.44 15.42 12.33
N TRP A 286 15.37 14.53 13.32
CA TRP A 286 14.53 13.33 13.28
C TRP A 286 13.04 13.69 13.33
N LEU A 287 12.67 14.67 14.15
CA LEU A 287 11.31 15.17 14.28
C LEU A 287 10.83 15.82 12.98
N ALA A 288 11.66 16.67 12.37
CA ALA A 288 11.36 17.32 11.10
C ALA A 288 11.20 16.29 9.98
N GLY A 289 12.12 15.33 9.88
CA GLY A 289 12.04 14.23 8.92
C GLY A 289 10.75 13.42 9.09
N ALA A 290 10.45 12.97 10.31
CA ALA A 290 9.26 12.18 10.61
C ALA A 290 7.95 12.94 10.34
N ALA A 291 7.87 14.22 10.70
CA ALA A 291 6.65 15.02 10.52
C ALA A 291 6.34 15.29 9.04
N VAL A 292 7.35 15.67 8.25
CA VAL A 292 7.15 15.95 6.82
C VAL A 292 6.87 14.67 6.04
N THR A 293 7.61 13.59 6.32
CA THR A 293 7.34 12.28 5.67
C THR A 293 5.96 11.76 6.02
N LEU A 294 5.52 11.86 7.29
CA LEU A 294 4.16 11.52 7.71
C LEU A 294 3.12 12.32 6.91
N ALA A 295 3.31 13.63 6.75
CA ALA A 295 2.40 14.46 5.96
C ALA A 295 2.33 14.00 4.50
N MET A 296 3.46 13.67 3.88
CA MET A 296 3.51 13.18 2.49
C MET A 296 2.89 11.78 2.33
N ASP A 297 3.12 10.88 3.29
CA ASP A 297 2.51 9.55 3.30
C ASP A 297 0.97 9.65 3.43
N LEU A 298 0.45 10.64 4.18
CA LEU A 298 -0.99 10.95 4.19
C LEU A 298 -1.50 11.39 2.81
N VAL A 299 -0.70 12.12 2.01
CA VAL A 299 -1.09 12.43 0.63
C VAL A 299 -1.16 11.17 -0.23
N VAL A 300 -0.27 10.20 -0.04
CA VAL A 300 -0.35 8.89 -0.72
C VAL A 300 -1.65 8.17 -0.34
N PHE A 301 -2.08 8.21 0.92
CA PHE A 301 -3.39 7.68 1.31
C PHE A 301 -4.55 8.41 0.63
N CYS A 302 -4.51 9.73 0.57
CA CYS A 302 -5.52 10.51 -0.18
C CYS A 302 -5.56 10.09 -1.65
N GLN A 303 -4.40 9.90 -2.29
CA GLN A 303 -4.32 9.39 -3.66
C GLN A 303 -4.92 7.99 -3.80
N TYR A 304 -4.65 7.10 -2.85
CA TYR A 304 -5.24 5.76 -2.83
C TYR A 304 -6.76 5.81 -2.85
N PHE A 305 -7.37 6.57 -1.92
CA PHE A 305 -8.83 6.65 -1.86
C PHE A 305 -9.43 7.34 -3.08
N TYR A 306 -8.78 8.39 -3.60
CA TYR A 306 -9.23 9.12 -4.77
C TYR A 306 -9.24 8.26 -6.04
N TYR A 307 -8.11 7.60 -6.37
CA TYR A 307 -8.03 6.79 -7.58
C TYR A 307 -8.88 5.52 -7.51
N ASN A 308 -9.09 4.99 -6.31
CA ASN A 308 -9.95 3.83 -6.09
C ASN A 308 -11.45 4.14 -6.26
N GLN A 309 -11.87 5.40 -6.10
CA GLN A 309 -13.24 5.85 -6.45
C GLN A 309 -13.38 6.02 -7.96
N SER A 310 -12.44 6.74 -8.59
CA SER A 310 -12.43 6.95 -10.04
C SER A 310 -12.42 5.66 -10.87
N GLU A 311 -11.80 4.59 -10.38
CA GLU A 311 -11.87 3.27 -11.01
C GLU A 311 -13.28 2.65 -10.96
N LYS A 312 -13.99 2.79 -9.83
CA LYS A 312 -15.37 2.29 -9.69
C LYS A 312 -16.30 3.03 -10.65
N ASP A 313 -16.18 4.35 -10.73
CA ASP A 313 -17.06 5.18 -11.57
C ASP A 313 -16.90 4.80 -13.04
N ARG A 314 -15.64 4.64 -13.51
CA ARG A 314 -15.35 4.15 -14.87
C ARG A 314 -15.89 2.75 -15.14
N HIS A 315 -15.83 1.86 -14.16
CA HIS A 315 -16.37 0.50 -14.31
C HIS A 315 -17.91 0.51 -14.41
N VAL A 316 -18.58 1.33 -13.59
CA VAL A 316 -20.04 1.52 -13.64
C VAL A 316 -20.46 2.13 -14.98
N GLU A 317 -19.74 3.15 -15.46
CA GLU A 317 -19.99 3.79 -16.76
C GLU A 317 -19.80 2.80 -17.92
N HIS A 318 -18.76 1.96 -17.88
CA HIS A 318 -18.55 0.92 -18.89
C HIS A 318 -19.66 -0.15 -18.87
N ILE A 319 -20.14 -0.56 -17.68
CA ILE A 319 -21.28 -1.49 -17.57
C ILE A 319 -22.55 -0.84 -18.12
N HIS A 320 -22.80 0.44 -17.77
CA HIS A 320 -23.95 1.17 -18.29
C HIS A 320 -23.88 1.34 -19.81
N GLY A 321 -22.73 1.70 -20.37
CA GLY A 321 -22.54 1.83 -21.82
C GLY A 321 -22.60 0.49 -22.58
N ALA A 322 -22.22 -0.61 -21.94
CA ALA A 322 -22.33 -1.96 -22.51
C ALA A 322 -23.77 -2.52 -22.40
N CYS A 323 -24.52 -2.20 -21.34
CA CYS A 323 -25.92 -2.61 -21.18
C CYS A 323 -26.90 -1.71 -21.94
N PHE A 324 -26.55 -0.45 -22.15
CA PHE A 324 -27.34 0.55 -22.88
C PHE A 324 -26.47 1.20 -23.97
N PRO A 325 -26.12 0.45 -25.04
CA PRO A 325 -25.48 1.06 -26.20
C PRO A 325 -26.44 2.11 -26.78
N HIS A 326 -25.92 3.30 -27.05
CA HIS A 326 -26.65 4.47 -27.59
C HIS A 326 -27.85 4.05 -28.46
N GLY A 327 -29.05 4.27 -27.94
CA GLY A 327 -30.31 3.88 -28.60
C GLY A 327 -31.56 3.95 -27.73
N GLN A 328 -31.44 4.06 -26.41
CA GLN A 328 -32.57 4.33 -25.52
C GLN A 328 -32.20 5.41 -24.51
N GLU A 329 -32.50 6.66 -24.86
CA GLU A 329 -32.77 7.68 -23.85
C GLU A 329 -33.89 7.16 -22.94
N PRO A 330 -33.85 7.43 -21.62
CA PRO A 330 -35.02 7.24 -20.79
C PRO A 330 -36.05 8.24 -21.28
N GLN A 331 -37.00 7.76 -22.08
CA GLN A 331 -38.14 8.52 -22.52
C GLN A 331 -38.83 9.05 -21.27
N ASP A 332 -38.77 10.38 -21.10
CA ASP A 332 -39.57 11.08 -20.11
C ASP A 332 -41.00 10.57 -20.22
N ARG A 333 -41.63 10.34 -19.07
CA ARG A 333 -42.97 9.78 -18.96
C ARG A 333 -43.96 10.61 -19.80
N ASP A 334 -44.24 10.15 -21.01
CA ASP A 334 -45.43 10.55 -21.74
C ASP A 334 -46.63 9.85 -21.08
N ASP A 335 -47.47 10.64 -20.42
CA ASP A 335 -48.78 10.22 -19.93
C ASP A 335 -49.55 9.48 -21.03
N PRO A 336 -50.29 8.39 -20.71
CA PRO A 336 -51.04 7.67 -21.73
C PRO A 336 -52.14 8.58 -22.31
N PRO A 337 -52.33 8.59 -23.64
CA PRO A 337 -53.34 9.41 -24.27
C PRO A 337 -54.74 8.97 -23.83
N TYR A 338 -55.58 9.93 -23.43
CA TYR A 338 -56.98 9.70 -23.07
C TYR A 338 -57.73 8.98 -24.21
N ASP A 339 -58.33 7.83 -23.90
CA ASP A 339 -59.16 7.04 -24.83
C ASP A 339 -60.54 7.73 -24.98
N GLU A 340 -60.71 8.57 -26.01
CA GLU A 340 -61.97 9.25 -26.35
C GLU A 340 -63.00 8.32 -27.05
N ARG A 341 -63.18 7.10 -26.56
CA ARG A 341 -64.25 6.23 -27.07
C ARG A 341 -65.57 6.47 -26.32
N PRO A 342 -66.69 6.76 -27.01
CA PRO A 342 -67.98 6.98 -26.36
C PRO A 342 -68.42 5.75 -25.56
N ILE A 343 -68.76 5.96 -24.29
CA ILE A 343 -69.25 4.92 -23.38
C ILE A 343 -70.67 4.52 -23.83
N LEU A 344 -70.82 3.31 -24.38
CA LEU A 344 -72.15 2.74 -24.64
C LEU A 344 -72.88 2.50 -23.31
N PRO A 345 -74.16 2.90 -23.18
CA PRO A 345 -74.92 2.67 -21.96
C PRO A 345 -75.17 1.17 -21.75
N ARG A 346 -74.80 0.70 -20.56
CA ARG A 346 -75.00 -0.68 -20.10
C ARG A 346 -76.51 -0.94 -19.99
N VAL A 347 -77.07 -1.72 -20.90
CA VAL A 347 -78.44 -2.23 -20.77
C VAL A 347 -78.49 -3.09 -19.50
N ARG A 348 -79.25 -2.59 -18.52
CA ARG A 348 -79.54 -3.28 -17.26
C ARG A 348 -80.55 -4.39 -17.57
N SER A 349 -80.11 -5.64 -17.62
CA SER A 349 -81.02 -6.78 -17.54
C SER A 349 -81.57 -6.84 -16.11
N GLU A 350 -82.82 -6.43 -15.95
CA GLU A 350 -83.61 -6.71 -14.76
C GLU A 350 -84.07 -8.17 -14.79
N ASN A 351 -83.98 -8.82 -13.63
CA ASN A 351 -84.45 -10.17 -13.37
C ASN A 351 -85.96 -10.30 -13.57
N VAL A 352 -86.41 -11.38 -14.23
CA VAL A 352 -87.47 -12.28 -13.73
C VAL A 352 -87.13 -13.70 -14.15
#